data_AF-A0A3N7CV81-F1
#
_entry.id   AF-A0A3N7CV81-F1
#
_cell.length_a   1.000
_cell.length_b   1.000
_cell.length_c   1.000
_cell.angle_alpha   90.00
_cell.angle_beta   90.00
_cell.angle_gamma   90.00
#
_symmetry.space_group_name_H-M   'P 1'
#
loop_
_entity.id
_entity.type
_entity.pdbx_description
1 polymer ?
#
loop_
_entity_poly.entity_id
_entity_poly.type
_entity_poly.pdbx_seq_one_letter_code
_entity_poly.pdbx_strand_id
1 'polypeptide(L)'
;MKLWISGEIDSIVSDSFRVVRNYIEKNINNILASNNYGDGVLSWDVIVVISKDKGKEVFKYNKKNKETDIHVILDIDRFKTSDSLGRKMLLLDSLIYSVERLSTLGIYDFNNIKLKNDLHGLKEIIFNQHAN
;
A
#
# COMPACT_ATOMS: atom_id res chain seq x y z
N MET A 1 -1.91 13.88 4.37
CA MET A 1 -2.10 12.40 4.34
C MET A 1 -0.83 11.72 4.84
N LYS A 2 -0.95 10.62 5.57
CA LYS A 2 0.17 9.72 5.94
C LYS A 2 -0.23 8.27 5.69
N LEU A 3 0.68 7.45 5.18
CA LEU A 3 0.52 6.01 5.04
C LEU A 3 1.03 5.28 6.28
N TRP A 4 0.25 4.33 6.75
CA TRP A 4 0.65 3.35 7.76
C TRP A 4 0.42 1.94 7.25
N ILE A 5 1.46 1.11 7.31
CA ILE A 5 1.35 -0.29 6.93
C ILE A 5 1.56 -1.17 8.16
N SER A 6 0.56 -1.98 8.48
CA SER A 6 0.67 -3.08 9.43
C SER A 6 0.48 -4.40 8.69
N GLY A 7 0.51 -5.54 9.41
CA GLY A 7 0.28 -6.80 8.73
C GLY A 7 -0.04 -7.98 9.62
N GLU A 8 -0.81 -8.89 9.04
CA GLU A 8 -1.10 -10.23 9.54
C GLU A 8 -0.30 -11.19 8.66
N ILE A 9 0.92 -11.50 9.09
CA ILE A 9 1.95 -12.09 8.24
C ILE A 9 2.36 -13.45 8.77
N ASP A 10 2.34 -14.46 7.90
CA ASP A 10 2.90 -15.77 8.20
C ASP A 10 4.40 -15.64 8.52
N SER A 11 4.82 -16.33 9.58
CA SER A 11 6.20 -16.37 10.06
C SER A 11 7.23 -16.62 8.95
N ILE A 12 6.90 -17.42 7.93
CA ILE A 12 7.81 -17.79 6.84
C ILE A 12 8.19 -16.62 5.92
N VAL A 13 7.41 -15.53 5.92
CA VAL A 13 7.66 -14.33 5.11
C VAL A 13 7.74 -13.05 5.95
N SER A 14 7.66 -13.15 7.29
CA SER A 14 7.61 -11.98 8.18
C SER A 14 8.84 -11.06 8.03
N ASP A 15 10.05 -11.63 7.98
CA ASP A 15 11.28 -10.83 7.83
C ASP A 15 11.40 -10.16 6.47
N SER A 16 11.11 -10.88 5.39
CA SER A 16 11.15 -10.32 4.03
C SER A 16 10.06 -9.26 3.85
N PHE A 17 8.87 -9.47 4.43
CA PHE A 17 7.82 -8.47 4.49
C PHE A 17 8.26 -7.22 5.23
N ARG A 18 8.87 -7.35 6.42
CA ARG A 18 9.34 -6.20 7.22
C ARG A 18 10.32 -5.32 6.43
N VAL A 19 11.28 -5.93 5.72
CA VAL A 19 12.24 -5.19 4.89
C VAL A 19 11.53 -4.44 3.76
N VAL A 20 10.63 -5.11 3.06
CA VAL A 20 9.88 -4.54 1.93
C VAL A 20 8.94 -3.42 2.39
N ARG A 21 8.19 -3.65 3.47
CA ARG A 21 7.30 -2.68 4.09
C ARG A 21 8.04 -1.41 4.47
N ASN A 22 9.14 -1.52 5.21
CA ASN A 22 9.90 -0.36 5.66
C ASN A 22 10.42 0.47 4.47
N TYR A 23 10.85 -0.20 3.40
CA TYR A 23 11.28 0.48 2.18
C TYR A 23 10.12 1.23 1.49
N ILE A 24 9.01 0.53 1.26
CA ILE A 24 7.86 1.09 0.53
C ILE A 24 7.17 2.20 1.32
N GLU A 25 6.89 1.97 2.60
CA GLU A 25 6.25 2.96 3.49
C GLU A 25 7.05 4.25 3.56
N LYS A 26 8.39 4.16 3.68
CA LYS A 26 9.26 5.33 3.68
C LYS A 26 9.18 6.11 2.37
N ASN A 27 9.30 5.43 1.23
CA ASN A 27 9.28 6.10 -0.08
C ASN A 27 7.94 6.75 -0.38
N ILE A 28 6.82 6.06 -0.07
CA ILE A 28 5.49 6.64 -0.25
C ILE A 28 5.29 7.82 0.69
N ASN A 29 5.65 7.71 1.97
CA ASN A 29 5.49 8.84 2.90
C ASN A 29 6.33 10.07 2.51
N ASN A 30 7.49 9.91 1.87
CA ASN A 30 8.24 11.03 1.30
C ASN A 30 7.46 11.74 0.19
N ILE A 31 6.80 10.98 -0.69
CA ILE A 31 5.93 11.50 -1.74
C ILE A 31 4.72 12.21 -1.12
N LEU A 32 4.08 11.57 -0.13
CA LEU A 32 2.91 12.11 0.57
C LEU A 32 3.20 13.41 1.31
N ALA A 33 4.39 13.53 1.91
CA ALA A 33 4.82 14.74 2.61
C ALA A 33 5.11 15.92 1.67
N SER A 34 5.47 15.65 0.42
CA SER A 34 5.88 16.66 -0.57
C SER A 34 4.75 17.10 -1.49
N ASN A 35 3.56 16.51 -1.37
CA ASN A 35 2.43 16.73 -2.27
C ASN A 35 1.14 16.95 -1.49
N ASN A 36 0.16 17.58 -2.13
CA ASN A 36 -1.20 17.70 -1.62
C ASN A 36 -2.13 16.76 -2.41
N TYR A 37 -2.91 15.94 -1.68
CA TYR A 37 -3.92 15.04 -2.22
C TYR A 37 -5.35 15.39 -1.75
N GLY A 38 -5.52 16.58 -1.19
CA GLY A 38 -6.73 17.04 -0.52
C GLY A 38 -6.80 16.63 0.95
N ASP A 39 -7.78 17.16 1.66
CA ASP A 39 -8.00 16.94 3.08
C ASP A 39 -9.02 15.84 3.37
N GLY A 40 -9.50 15.14 2.34
CA GLY A 40 -10.50 14.07 2.43
C GLY A 40 -10.00 12.80 3.10
N VAL A 41 -8.70 12.52 3.05
CA VAL A 41 -8.07 11.38 3.72
C VAL A 41 -6.79 11.85 4.41
N LEU A 42 -6.78 11.76 5.75
CA LEU A 42 -5.67 12.19 6.58
C LEU A 42 -4.74 11.01 6.91
N SER A 43 -5.30 9.83 7.17
CA SER A 43 -4.57 8.58 7.38
C SER A 43 -5.00 7.53 6.38
N TRP A 44 -4.02 6.93 5.70
CA TRP A 44 -4.19 5.80 4.82
C TRP A 44 -3.60 4.58 5.52
N ASP A 45 -4.42 3.92 6.32
CA ASP A 45 -4.04 2.74 7.10
C ASP A 45 -4.39 1.47 6.32
N VAL A 46 -3.36 0.64 6.12
CA VAL A 46 -3.43 -0.61 5.36
C VAL A 46 -2.82 -1.76 6.17
N ILE A 47 -3.63 -2.78 6.44
CA ILE A 47 -3.23 -4.07 6.97
C ILE A 47 -2.97 -5.00 5.79
N VAL A 48 -1.73 -5.44 5.62
CA VAL A 48 -1.37 -6.43 4.61
C VAL A 48 -1.50 -7.82 5.21
N VAL A 49 -2.31 -8.67 4.59
CA VAL A 49 -2.52 -10.05 5.02
C VAL A 49 -1.75 -10.98 4.08
N ILE A 50 -0.76 -11.70 4.62
CA ILE A 50 0.02 -12.70 3.88
C ILE A 50 0.00 -14.00 4.66
N SER A 51 -1.07 -14.78 4.50
CA SER A 51 -1.34 -16.01 5.24
C SER A 51 -2.03 -17.03 4.33
N LYS A 52 -1.85 -18.32 4.65
CA LYS A 52 -2.64 -19.40 4.02
C LYS A 52 -4.10 -19.34 4.43
N ASP A 53 -4.36 -19.03 5.71
CA ASP A 53 -5.69 -18.77 6.23
C ASP A 53 -5.98 -17.28 6.14
N LYS A 54 -6.30 -16.86 4.92
CA LYS A 54 -6.64 -15.47 4.61
C LYS A 54 -8.11 -15.22 4.93
N GLY A 55 -8.39 -14.13 5.64
CA GLY A 55 -9.74 -13.60 5.80
C GLY A 55 -10.31 -13.02 4.51
N LYS A 56 -11.21 -12.05 4.64
CA LYS A 56 -11.71 -11.26 3.50
C LYS A 56 -11.00 -9.91 3.45
N GLU A 57 -10.87 -9.37 2.26
CA GLU A 57 -10.45 -7.98 2.12
C GLU A 57 -11.50 -7.04 2.73
N VAL A 58 -11.00 -5.95 3.30
CA VAL A 58 -11.80 -4.92 3.96
C VAL A 58 -11.42 -3.58 3.34
N PHE A 59 -12.42 -2.75 3.02
CA PHE A 59 -12.21 -1.40 2.52
C PHE A 59 -13.18 -0.47 3.23
N LYS A 60 -12.77 0.04 4.38
CA LYS A 60 -13.56 0.97 5.18
C LYS A 60 -12.90 2.34 5.22
N TYR A 61 -13.74 3.34 5.39
CA TYR A 61 -13.34 4.73 5.55
C TYR A 61 -14.15 5.35 6.68
N ASN A 62 -13.44 5.92 7.66
CA ASN A 62 -14.05 6.66 8.75
C ASN A 62 -14.12 8.14 8.38
N LYS A 63 -15.32 8.62 8.03
CA LYS A 63 -15.54 10.02 7.64
C LYS A 63 -15.23 11.03 8.74
N LYS A 64 -15.38 10.66 10.02
CA LYS A 64 -15.16 11.56 11.16
C LYS A 64 -13.67 11.86 11.34
N ASN A 65 -12.84 10.82 11.30
CA ASN A 65 -11.41 10.95 11.51
C ASN A 65 -10.63 11.12 10.19
N LYS A 66 -11.28 10.81 9.06
CA LYS A 66 -10.70 10.76 7.72
C LYS A 66 -9.57 9.73 7.61
N GLU A 67 -9.79 8.57 8.22
CA GLU A 67 -8.85 7.45 8.31
C GLU A 67 -9.43 6.25 7.55
N THR A 68 -8.56 5.39 7.03
CA THR A 68 -8.99 4.17 6.35
C THR A 68 -8.78 2.95 7.23
N ASP A 69 -9.54 1.89 6.99
CA ASP A 69 -9.29 0.58 7.57
C ASP A 69 -9.37 -0.42 6.42
N ILE A 70 -8.19 -0.73 5.88
CA ILE A 70 -8.05 -1.50 4.66
C ILE A 70 -7.30 -2.78 4.97
N HIS A 71 -7.88 -3.92 4.64
CA HIS A 71 -7.18 -5.20 4.63
C HIS A 71 -7.00 -5.63 3.18
N VAL A 72 -5.75 -5.68 2.71
CA VAL A 72 -5.40 -6.21 1.39
C VAL A 72 -4.72 -7.55 1.53
N ILE A 73 -5.08 -8.51 0.68
CA ILE A 73 -4.50 -9.84 0.73
C ILE A 73 -3.44 -9.99 -0.36
N LEU A 74 -2.23 -10.41 0.05
CA LEU A 74 -1.20 -10.87 -0.89
C LEU A 74 -1.11 -12.39 -0.87
N ASP A 75 -0.87 -12.96 -2.04
CA ASP A 75 -0.62 -14.38 -2.19
C ASP A 75 0.71 -14.77 -1.56
N ILE A 76 0.67 -15.69 -0.58
CA ILE A 76 1.84 -16.11 0.20
C ILE A 76 2.89 -16.80 -0.67
N ASP A 77 2.49 -17.67 -1.58
CA ASP A 77 3.43 -18.45 -2.39
C ASP A 77 4.11 -17.53 -3.41
N ARG A 78 3.37 -16.61 -4.03
CA ARG A 78 3.92 -15.57 -4.89
C ARG A 78 4.87 -14.64 -4.14
N PHE A 79 4.52 -14.20 -2.93
CA PHE A 79 5.40 -13.34 -2.14
C PHE A 79 6.68 -14.05 -1.70
N LYS A 80 6.55 -15.30 -1.25
CA LYS A 80 7.67 -16.13 -0.81
C LYS A 80 8.67 -16.38 -1.92
N THR A 81 8.19 -16.75 -3.11
CA THR A 81 9.02 -17.11 -4.27
C THR A 81 9.58 -15.91 -5.04
N SER A 82 9.00 -14.72 -4.87
CA SER A 82 9.51 -13.49 -5.48
C SER A 82 10.85 -13.07 -4.91
N ASP A 83 11.69 -12.44 -5.73
CA ASP A 83 12.91 -11.77 -5.26
C ASP A 83 12.60 -10.45 -4.53
N SER A 84 13.63 -9.68 -4.18
CA SER A 84 13.44 -8.39 -3.51
C SER A 84 12.64 -7.39 -4.33
N LEU A 85 12.80 -7.35 -5.66
CA LEU A 85 12.08 -6.43 -6.52
C LEU A 85 10.62 -6.87 -6.64
N GLY A 86 10.38 -8.14 -6.93
CA GLY A 86 9.06 -8.73 -7.05
C GLY A 86 8.22 -8.51 -5.79
N ARG A 87 8.79 -8.69 -4.59
CA ARG A 87 8.07 -8.40 -3.33
C ARG A 87 7.71 -6.92 -3.17
N LYS A 88 8.60 -6.00 -3.56
CA LYS A 88 8.31 -4.55 -3.57
C LYS A 88 7.18 -4.23 -4.54
N MET A 89 7.20 -4.84 -5.73
CA MET A 89 6.16 -4.65 -6.74
C MET A 89 4.81 -5.17 -6.25
N LEU A 90 4.78 -6.36 -5.64
CA LEU A 90 3.56 -6.92 -5.04
C LEU A 90 2.94 -6.00 -4.00
N LEU A 91 3.76 -5.48 -3.06
CA LEU A 91 3.25 -4.57 -2.05
C LEU A 91 2.75 -3.26 -2.68
N LEU A 92 3.51 -2.66 -3.61
CA LEU A 92 3.11 -1.42 -4.26
C LEU A 92 1.83 -1.58 -5.08
N ASP A 93 1.67 -2.71 -5.77
CA ASP A 93 0.45 -3.03 -6.52
C ASP A 93 -0.76 -3.17 -5.60
N SER A 94 -0.61 -3.80 -4.43
CA SER A 94 -1.71 -3.87 -3.45
C SER A 94 -2.10 -2.49 -2.88
N LEU A 95 -1.13 -1.59 -2.74
CA LEU A 95 -1.37 -0.23 -2.29
C LEU A 95 -2.09 0.58 -3.37
N ILE A 96 -1.66 0.49 -4.63
CA ILE A 96 -2.38 1.10 -5.77
C ILE A 96 -3.81 0.58 -5.83
N TYR A 97 -3.99 -0.74 -5.73
CA TYR A 97 -5.30 -1.37 -5.67
C TYR A 97 -6.16 -0.80 -4.53
N SER A 98 -5.60 -0.61 -3.33
CA SER A 98 -6.34 -0.02 -2.22
C SER A 98 -6.83 1.41 -2.51
N VAL A 99 -6.05 2.23 -3.21
CA VAL A 99 -6.45 3.58 -3.63
C VAL A 99 -7.59 3.52 -4.66
N GLU A 100 -7.55 2.56 -5.58
CA GLU A 100 -8.66 2.32 -6.52
C GLU A 100 -9.94 1.97 -5.76
N ARG A 101 -9.86 1.12 -4.74
CA ARG A 101 -11.02 0.78 -3.89
C ARG A 101 -11.55 2.00 -3.12
N LEU A 102 -10.67 2.82 -2.56
CA LEU A 102 -11.06 4.07 -1.90
C LEU A 102 -11.76 5.04 -2.85
N SER A 103 -11.35 5.10 -4.13
CA SER A 103 -11.99 5.98 -5.12
C SER A 103 -13.48 5.66 -5.34
N THR A 104 -13.92 4.43 -5.05
CA THR A 104 -15.32 4.03 -5.15
C THR A 104 -16.19 4.46 -3.96
N LEU A 105 -15.58 4.97 -2.88
CA LEU A 105 -16.29 5.34 -1.64
C LEU A 105 -16.82 6.78 -1.65
N GLY A 106 -16.63 7.54 -2.74
CA GLY A 106 -17.18 8.90 -2.88
C GLY A 106 -16.60 9.89 -1.86
N ILE A 107 -15.32 9.74 -1.51
CA ILE A 107 -14.64 10.61 -0.54
C ILE A 107 -14.46 12.01 -1.15
N TYR A 108 -15.08 13.02 -0.53
CA TYR A 108 -14.90 14.41 -0.92
C TYR A 108 -13.48 14.90 -0.63
N ASP A 109 -12.95 15.74 -1.53
CA ASP A 109 -11.62 16.35 -1.41
C ASP A 109 -10.48 15.31 -1.27
N PHE A 110 -10.53 14.24 -2.06
CA PHE A 110 -9.47 13.26 -2.15
C PHE A 110 -9.05 13.04 -3.61
N ASN A 111 -7.84 13.50 -3.97
CA ASN A 111 -7.28 13.37 -5.30
C ASN A 111 -6.63 12.00 -5.53
N ASN A 112 -7.49 10.98 -5.63
CA ASN A 112 -7.09 9.60 -5.88
C ASN A 112 -6.35 9.41 -7.21
N ILE A 113 -6.68 10.20 -8.24
CA ILE A 113 -6.04 10.12 -9.56
C ILE A 113 -4.56 10.51 -9.45
N LYS A 114 -4.27 11.66 -8.82
CA LYS A 114 -2.88 12.09 -8.60
C LYS A 114 -2.13 11.09 -7.74
N LEU A 115 -2.72 10.59 -6.66
CA LEU A 115 -2.05 9.60 -5.79
C LEU A 115 -1.66 8.35 -6.58
N LYS A 116 -2.58 7.78 -7.38
CA LYS A 116 -2.26 6.62 -8.21
C LYS A 116 -1.13 6.91 -9.19
N ASN A 117 -1.15 8.06 -9.87
CA ASN A 117 -0.09 8.44 -10.81
C ASN A 117 1.27 8.55 -10.12
N ASP A 118 1.33 9.14 -8.93
CA ASP A 118 2.59 9.26 -8.18
C ASP A 118 3.09 7.87 -7.71
N LEU A 119 2.18 6.95 -7.32
CA LEU A 119 2.54 5.56 -6.97
C LEU A 119 3.04 4.77 -8.19
N HIS A 120 2.44 4.96 -9.37
CA HIS A 120 2.95 4.38 -10.61
C HIS A 120 4.32 4.96 -10.97
N GLY A 121 4.53 6.27 -10.80
CA GLY A 121 5.85 6.88 -10.99
C GLY A 121 6.91 6.30 -10.05
N LEU A 122 6.56 6.08 -8.77
CA LEU A 122 7.44 5.39 -7.83
C LEU A 122 7.75 3.96 -8.26
N LYS A 123 6.75 3.24 -8.79
CA LYS A 123 6.92 1.87 -9.31
C LYS A 123 7.98 1.83 -10.40
N GLU A 124 7.88 2.72 -11.38
CA GLU A 124 8.85 2.86 -12.47
C GLU A 124 10.26 3.20 -11.96
N ILE A 125 10.38 4.12 -11.00
CA ILE A 125 11.67 4.48 -10.40
C ILE A 125 12.33 3.27 -9.73
N ILE A 126 11.58 2.52 -8.90
CA ILE A 126 12.11 1.35 -8.19
C ILE A 126 12.53 0.26 -9.18
N PHE A 127 11.74 0.05 -10.24
CA PHE A 127 12.06 -0.91 -11.28
C PHE A 127 13.38 -0.57 -11.97
N ASN A 128 13.56 0.69 -12.39
CA ASN A 128 14.76 1.15 -13.09
C ASN A 128 16.02 1.16 -12.20
N GLN A 129 15.88 1.35 -10.88
CA GLN A 129 17.00 1.25 -9.94
C GLN A 129 17.55 -0.18 -9.77
N HIS A 130 16.76 -1.19 -10.13
CA HIS A 130 17.17 -2.60 -10.03
C HIS A 130 17.72 -3.17 -11.35
N ALA A 131 17.44 -2.50 -12.48
CA ALA A 131 17.89 -2.90 -13.80
C ALA A 131 19.31 -2.41 -14.17
N ASN A 132 19.90 -1.56 -13.33
CA ASN A 132 21.28 -1.05 -13.44
C ASN A 132 22.16 -1.66 -12.35
#